data_AF-A0A7C1SLC3-F1
#
_entry.id   AF-A0A7C1SLC3-F1
#
_cell.length_a   1.000
_cell.length_b   1.000
_cell.length_c   1.000
_cell.angle_alpha   90.00
_cell.angle_beta   90.00
_cell.angle_gamma   90.00
#
_symmetry.space_group_name_H-M   'P 1'
#
loop_
_entity.id
_entity.type
_entity.pdbx_description
1 polymer ?
#
loop_
_entity_poly.entity_id
_entity_poly.type
_entity_poly.pdbx_seq_one_letter_code
_entity_poly.pdbx_strand_id
1 'polypeptide(L)'
;MIEPLHRERCWLYLDKLEPGKSIEAMLSFTAKHPLTPRPTPRYTVASDFMVDLRVLNLPLKLYFTADRAPIGELHWQGEQYGRYTVLLWQVNNENRWLAPNAHQIDLITIDDIGYGRGWLLHTPEADAPDVLFAIEWEFMLINGLLMVRCLRLKNRGTRPMRVKGIYHYPLSTLGGDSTDDEPGGVPNYYLGGGVWEDPKANRFYGAMPLDPHPWQCYFFKDESGSQHPDLWIPLELSVQPGGTHALPGGWVALLWGKGRFGGSEWRALTQRVKAYGDLIISGATL
;
A
#
# COMPACT_ATOMS: atom_id res chain seq x y z
N MET A 1 -0.95 -31.19 19.44
CA MET A 1 -1.82 -31.66 18.34
C MET A 1 -2.61 -30.44 17.90
N ILE A 2 -2.20 -29.81 16.80
CA ILE A 2 -2.72 -28.51 16.36
C ILE A 2 -3.74 -28.79 15.26
N GLU A 3 -5.02 -28.59 15.57
CA GLU A 3 -6.10 -28.67 14.59
C GLU A 3 -6.22 -27.36 13.79
N PRO A 4 -6.66 -27.42 12.52
CA PRO A 4 -6.57 -26.31 11.58
C PRO A 4 -7.69 -25.29 11.78
N LEU A 5 -7.31 -24.00 11.78
CA LEU A 5 -8.20 -22.85 11.77
C LEU A 5 -8.92 -22.76 10.41
N HIS A 6 -10.14 -23.27 10.36
CA HIS A 6 -10.94 -23.36 9.14
C HIS A 6 -11.25 -21.98 8.53
N ARG A 7 -10.63 -21.69 7.37
CA ARG A 7 -11.14 -20.81 6.31
C ARG A 7 -11.03 -21.58 5.01
N GLU A 8 -12.17 -21.94 4.41
CA GLU A 8 -12.17 -22.48 3.05
C GLU A 8 -11.89 -21.36 2.05
N ARG A 9 -10.81 -21.51 1.28
CA ARG A 9 -10.60 -20.81 0.01
C ARG A 9 -10.79 -21.83 -1.10
N CYS A 10 -11.73 -21.55 -2.00
CA CYS A 10 -11.95 -22.31 -3.22
C CYS A 10 -11.09 -21.69 -4.34
N TRP A 11 -10.24 -22.50 -4.96
CA TRP A 11 -9.53 -22.13 -6.18
C TRP A 11 -10.15 -22.92 -7.33
N LEU A 12 -10.73 -22.23 -8.32
CA LEU A 12 -11.21 -22.87 -9.54
C LEU A 12 -10.10 -22.77 -10.59
N TYR A 13 -9.45 -23.90 -10.88
CA TYR A 13 -8.45 -23.98 -11.94
C TYR A 13 -9.14 -24.47 -13.23
N LEU A 14 -9.25 -23.58 -14.22
CA LEU A 14 -9.79 -23.93 -15.53
C LEU A 14 -8.61 -24.24 -16.47
N ASP A 15 -8.35 -25.52 -16.68
CA ASP A 15 -7.40 -25.99 -17.70
C ASP A 15 -8.18 -26.44 -18.95
N LYS A 16 -7.59 -26.26 -20.14
CA LYS A 16 -8.13 -26.67 -21.46
C LYS A 16 -9.41 -25.96 -21.95
N LEU A 17 -9.63 -24.68 -21.63
CA LEU A 17 -10.67 -23.90 -22.31
C LEU A 17 -10.21 -23.58 -23.74
N GLU A 18 -10.80 -24.23 -24.75
CA GLU A 18 -10.47 -23.97 -26.16
C GLU A 18 -10.87 -22.54 -26.58
N PRO A 19 -10.11 -21.88 -27.48
CA PRO A 19 -10.45 -20.55 -27.97
C PRO A 19 -11.89 -20.49 -28.52
N GLY A 20 -12.72 -19.62 -27.94
CA GLY A 20 -14.10 -19.38 -28.39
C GLY A 20 -15.18 -20.22 -27.69
N LYS A 21 -14.84 -21.03 -26.68
CA LYS A 21 -15.82 -21.74 -25.84
C LYS A 21 -16.05 -21.01 -24.52
N SER A 22 -17.29 -20.97 -24.04
CA SER A 22 -17.65 -20.46 -22.71
C SER A 22 -18.22 -21.59 -21.85
N ILE A 23 -17.96 -21.51 -20.54
CA ILE A 23 -18.59 -22.35 -19.51
C ILE A 23 -19.20 -21.40 -18.48
N GLU A 24 -20.40 -21.74 -18.01
CA GLU A 24 -21.11 -21.02 -16.95
C GLU A 24 -21.33 -21.99 -15.78
N ALA A 25 -20.98 -21.58 -14.56
CA ALA A 25 -21.11 -22.40 -13.36
C ALA A 25 -21.48 -21.54 -12.15
N MET A 26 -22.25 -22.12 -11.22
CA MET A 26 -22.70 -21.47 -9.98
C MET A 26 -22.04 -22.13 -8.77
N LEU A 27 -21.42 -21.33 -7.90
CA LEU A 27 -20.83 -21.76 -6.63
C LEU A 27 -21.64 -21.19 -5.47
N SER A 28 -22.15 -22.06 -4.58
CA SER A 28 -22.93 -21.65 -3.41
C SER A 28 -22.33 -22.20 -2.12
N PHE A 29 -22.16 -21.34 -1.11
CA PHE A 29 -21.70 -21.70 0.23
C PHE A 29 -22.83 -21.47 1.24
N THR A 30 -23.03 -22.39 2.19
CA THR A 30 -23.97 -22.20 3.31
C THR A 30 -23.22 -22.39 4.63
N ALA A 31 -22.93 -21.29 5.34
CA ALA A 31 -22.31 -21.36 6.66
C ALA A 31 -23.35 -21.80 7.71
N LYS A 32 -23.21 -23.00 8.27
CA LYS A 32 -23.85 -23.35 9.54
C LYS A 32 -22.90 -22.93 10.67
N HIS A 33 -23.15 -21.78 11.28
CA HIS A 33 -22.42 -21.35 12.49
C HIS A 33 -22.49 -22.40 13.61
N PRO A 34 -21.47 -22.42 14.49
CA PRO A 34 -21.74 -22.38 15.91
C PRO A 34 -21.29 -21.05 16.52
N LEU A 35 -22.14 -20.56 17.43
CA LEU A 35 -21.95 -19.39 18.28
C LEU A 35 -20.85 -19.63 19.34
N THR A 36 -19.58 -19.54 18.95
CA THR A 36 -18.49 -19.36 19.93
C THR A 36 -17.39 -18.50 19.34
N PRO A 37 -17.00 -17.38 20.00
CA PRO A 37 -15.85 -16.60 19.56
C PRO A 37 -14.58 -17.41 19.82
N ARG A 38 -14.01 -18.00 18.76
CA ARG A 38 -12.64 -18.53 18.83
C ARG A 38 -11.66 -17.34 18.86
N PRO A 39 -10.72 -17.28 19.80
CA PRO A 39 -9.65 -16.29 19.75
C PRO A 39 -8.80 -16.58 18.52
N THR A 40 -8.88 -15.70 17.52
CA THR A 40 -7.90 -15.68 16.44
C THR A 40 -6.59 -15.22 17.08
N PRO A 41 -5.46 -15.92 16.97
CA PRO A 41 -4.18 -15.36 17.40
C PRO A 41 -3.86 -14.21 16.45
N ARG A 42 -4.29 -13.02 16.81
CA ARG A 42 -3.80 -11.76 16.27
C ARG A 42 -2.43 -11.55 16.90
N TYR A 43 -1.39 -11.71 16.11
CA TYR A 43 -0.06 -11.31 16.54
C TYR A 43 0.05 -9.82 16.26
N THR A 44 -0.16 -9.01 17.30
CA THR A 44 0.30 -7.63 17.28
C THR A 44 1.82 -7.69 17.19
N VAL A 45 2.35 -7.38 16.01
CA VAL A 45 3.80 -7.31 15.79
C VAL A 45 4.39 -6.13 16.58
N ALA A 46 5.67 -6.23 16.95
CA ALA A 46 6.38 -5.10 17.52
C ALA A 46 6.35 -3.90 16.58
N SER A 47 6.49 -2.69 17.11
CA SER A 47 6.52 -1.44 16.32
C SER A 47 7.69 -1.37 15.34
N ASP A 48 8.69 -2.20 15.54
CA ASP A 48 9.82 -2.46 14.68
C ASP A 48 9.84 -3.96 14.38
N PHE A 49 9.44 -4.34 13.17
CA PHE A 49 9.47 -5.73 12.75
C PHE A 49 9.95 -5.85 11.32
N MET A 50 10.62 -6.97 11.04
CA MET A 50 11.09 -7.28 9.70
C MET A 50 10.22 -8.40 9.13
N VAL A 51 9.80 -8.21 7.89
CA VAL A 51 9.23 -9.28 7.07
C VAL A 51 10.29 -9.70 6.06
N ASP A 52 10.87 -10.89 6.28
CA ASP A 52 11.77 -11.52 5.32
C ASP A 52 10.99 -12.51 4.46
N LEU A 53 10.84 -12.19 3.18
CA LEU A 53 9.99 -12.94 2.26
C LEU A 53 10.78 -13.95 1.43
N ARG A 54 11.98 -14.34 1.88
CA ARG A 54 12.69 -15.49 1.30
C ARG A 54 11.86 -16.77 1.35
N VAL A 55 10.94 -16.88 2.30
CA VAL A 55 9.93 -17.96 2.36
C VAL A 55 8.97 -17.99 1.17
N LEU A 56 8.79 -16.86 0.48
CA LEU A 56 7.98 -16.73 -0.76
C LEU A 56 8.86 -16.77 -2.03
N ASN A 57 10.13 -17.18 -1.92
CA ASN A 57 11.14 -17.05 -2.99
C ASN A 57 11.29 -15.62 -3.55
N LEU A 58 10.86 -14.61 -2.79
CA LEU A 58 11.04 -13.21 -3.13
C LEU A 58 12.25 -12.70 -2.35
N PRO A 59 13.31 -12.18 -3.01
CA PRO A 59 14.45 -11.59 -2.31
C PRO A 59 14.09 -10.19 -1.79
N LEU A 60 12.91 -10.04 -1.17
CA LEU A 60 12.36 -8.80 -0.63
C LEU A 60 12.40 -8.87 0.90
N LYS A 61 12.94 -7.82 1.51
CA LYS A 61 12.84 -7.59 2.96
C LYS A 61 12.20 -6.24 3.19
N LEU A 62 11.21 -6.24 4.07
CA LEU A 62 10.53 -5.03 4.51
C LEU A 62 10.85 -4.81 5.98
N TYR A 63 11.40 -3.65 6.30
CA TYR A 63 11.65 -3.22 7.67
C TYR A 63 10.58 -2.21 8.03
N PHE A 64 9.72 -2.56 8.96
CA PHE A 64 8.69 -1.68 9.48
C PHE A 64 9.25 -0.87 10.62
N THR A 65 8.93 0.42 10.66
CA THR A 65 9.36 1.32 11.72
C THR A 65 8.18 2.10 12.26
N ALA A 66 8.30 2.55 13.51
CA ALA A 66 7.36 3.52 14.07
C ALA A 66 7.62 4.92 13.50
N ASP A 67 8.81 5.20 12.96
CA ASP A 67 9.19 6.54 12.55
C ASP A 67 8.67 6.91 11.16
N ARG A 68 7.55 7.63 11.14
CA ARG A 68 6.96 8.35 9.99
C ARG A 68 6.75 7.55 8.69
N ALA A 69 7.02 6.24 8.71
CA ALA A 69 6.95 5.33 7.59
C ALA A 69 6.60 3.91 8.08
N PRO A 70 5.39 3.37 7.80
CA PRO A 70 5.09 1.97 8.07
C PRO A 70 6.14 1.04 7.48
N ILE A 71 6.66 1.32 6.27
CA ILE A 71 7.81 0.60 5.72
C ILE A 71 8.98 1.57 5.72
N GLY A 72 9.82 1.50 6.76
CA GLY A 72 11.00 2.33 6.90
C GLY A 72 12.10 1.98 5.90
N GLU A 73 12.23 0.70 5.54
CA GLU A 73 13.17 0.27 4.49
C GLU A 73 12.58 -0.88 3.65
N LEU A 74 12.73 -0.74 2.33
CA LEU A 74 12.45 -1.78 1.34
C LEU A 74 13.77 -2.20 0.69
N HIS A 75 14.14 -3.47 0.89
CA HIS A 75 15.33 -4.06 0.31
C HIS A 75 14.97 -5.17 -0.66
N TRP A 76 15.49 -5.11 -1.89
CA TRP A 76 15.33 -6.15 -2.89
C TRP A 76 16.69 -6.62 -3.41
N GLN A 77 16.92 -7.93 -3.41
CA GLN A 77 18.22 -8.55 -3.74
C GLN A 77 19.38 -8.05 -2.86
N GLY A 78 19.08 -7.68 -1.60
CA GLY A 78 20.08 -7.16 -0.66
C GLY A 78 20.39 -5.67 -0.83
N GLU A 79 19.69 -5.00 -1.73
CA GLU A 79 19.88 -3.60 -2.07
C GLU A 79 18.69 -2.76 -1.60
N GLN A 80 18.95 -1.58 -1.02
CA GLN A 80 17.91 -0.67 -0.59
C GLN A 80 17.32 0.09 -1.80
N TYR A 81 15.99 0.19 -1.85
CA TYR A 81 15.26 0.93 -2.88
C TYR A 81 14.57 2.18 -2.36
N GLY A 82 14.13 2.14 -1.10
CA GLY A 82 13.46 3.28 -0.50
C GLY A 82 12.65 2.90 0.73
N ARG A 83 11.65 3.74 0.99
CA ARG A 83 10.69 3.63 2.09
C ARG A 83 9.29 3.92 1.57
N TYR A 84 8.27 3.60 2.38
CA TYR A 84 6.89 3.91 2.04
C TYR A 84 6.12 4.39 3.25
N THR A 85 5.39 5.49 3.06
CA THR A 85 4.43 5.99 4.02
C THR A 85 3.12 6.45 3.40
N VAL A 86 2.20 6.84 4.27
CA VAL A 86 0.99 7.55 3.90
C VAL A 86 1.03 8.94 4.51
N LEU A 87 0.60 9.96 3.77
CA LEU A 87 0.44 11.32 4.32
C LEU A 87 -1.02 11.70 4.32
N LEU A 88 -1.50 12.21 5.44
CA LEU A 88 -2.79 12.87 5.54
C LEU A 88 -2.61 14.35 5.25
N TRP A 89 -3.23 14.82 4.17
CA TRP A 89 -3.29 16.25 3.88
C TRP A 89 -4.45 16.87 4.66
N GLN A 90 -4.08 17.72 5.62
CA GLN A 90 -4.92 18.23 6.68
C GLN A 90 -4.98 19.76 6.63
N VAL A 91 -6.18 20.33 6.83
CA VAL A 91 -6.39 21.78 6.87
C VAL A 91 -7.15 22.21 8.14
N ASN A 92 -6.47 22.28 9.28
CA ASN A 92 -7.03 22.83 10.53
C ASN A 92 -6.21 24.07 10.91
N ASN A 93 -6.74 25.26 10.61
CA ASN A 93 -6.07 26.56 10.75
C ASN A 93 -4.81 26.73 9.89
N GLU A 94 -4.16 25.65 9.48
CA GLU A 94 -2.99 25.61 8.60
C GLU A 94 -3.04 24.42 7.65
N ASN A 95 -2.31 24.51 6.54
CA ASN A 95 -2.20 23.48 5.52
C ASN A 95 -1.00 22.57 5.81
N ARG A 96 -1.24 21.29 6.15
CA ARG A 96 -0.18 20.38 6.64
C ARG A 96 -0.29 18.97 6.06
N TRP A 97 0.85 18.30 5.94
CA TRP A 97 0.95 16.88 5.60
C TRP A 97 1.48 16.13 6.82
N LEU A 98 0.68 15.20 7.33
CA LEU A 98 0.98 14.46 8.55
C LEU A 98 1.16 12.97 8.24
N ALA A 99 2.31 12.42 8.62
CA ALA A 99 2.59 10.99 8.52
C ALA A 99 2.20 10.28 9.83
N PRO A 100 1.65 9.06 9.80
CA PRO A 100 1.59 8.20 10.98
C PRO A 100 2.97 7.98 11.58
N ASN A 101 3.08 7.98 12.90
CA ASN A 101 4.32 7.78 13.67
C ASN A 101 4.21 6.62 14.69
N ALA A 102 3.23 5.75 14.48
CA ALA A 102 3.09 4.47 15.15
C ALA A 102 2.21 3.54 14.30
N HIS A 103 2.25 2.24 14.56
CA HIS A 103 1.37 1.30 13.89
C HIS A 103 0.97 0.12 14.78
N GLN A 104 -0.18 -0.46 14.48
CA GLN A 104 -0.72 -1.68 15.09
C GLN A 104 -1.20 -2.57 13.95
N ILE A 105 -0.33 -3.45 13.47
CA ILE A 105 -0.57 -4.28 12.30
C ILE A 105 -0.59 -5.75 12.70
N ASP A 106 -1.60 -6.46 12.20
CA ASP A 106 -1.61 -7.92 12.24
C ASP A 106 -1.05 -8.42 10.91
N LEU A 107 -0.15 -9.42 10.96
CA LEU A 107 0.44 -10.07 9.79
C LEU A 107 0.03 -11.54 9.74
N ILE A 108 -0.28 -12.02 8.54
CA ILE A 108 -0.50 -13.44 8.23
C ILE A 108 0.29 -13.77 6.97
N THR A 109 1.04 -14.86 7.01
CA THR A 109 1.67 -15.46 5.83
C THR A 109 0.97 -16.78 5.51
N ILE A 110 0.51 -16.94 4.27
CA ILE A 110 -0.11 -18.18 3.78
C ILE A 110 0.54 -18.51 2.46
N ASP A 111 1.20 -19.67 2.37
CA ASP A 111 1.93 -20.12 1.19
C ASP A 111 2.88 -19.04 0.66
N ASP A 112 2.66 -18.54 -0.56
CA ASP A 112 3.41 -17.50 -1.27
C ASP A 112 2.82 -16.09 -1.12
N ILE A 113 1.86 -15.90 -0.19
CA ILE A 113 1.18 -14.63 0.06
C ILE A 113 1.52 -14.11 1.46
N GLY A 114 2.11 -12.91 1.49
CA GLY A 114 2.20 -12.10 2.71
C GLY A 114 1.03 -11.12 2.77
N TYR A 115 0.28 -11.11 3.86
CA TYR A 115 -0.86 -10.21 4.04
C TYR A 115 -0.81 -9.55 5.41
N GLY A 116 -0.94 -8.22 5.44
CA GLY A 116 -1.06 -7.49 6.69
C GLY A 116 -2.17 -6.46 6.66
N ARG A 117 -2.80 -6.26 7.82
CA ARG A 117 -3.86 -5.27 8.00
C ARG A 117 -3.80 -4.71 9.41
N GLY A 118 -4.04 -3.42 9.55
CA GLY A 118 -4.07 -2.79 10.85
C GLY A 118 -4.27 -1.30 10.80
N TRP A 119 -3.85 -0.61 11.85
CA TRP A 119 -3.97 0.83 11.98
C TRP A 119 -2.60 1.49 11.99
N LEU A 120 -2.41 2.47 11.11
CA LEU A 120 -1.34 3.44 11.19
C LEU A 120 -1.83 4.61 12.03
N LEU A 121 -1.10 4.98 13.06
CA LEU A 121 -1.50 5.92 14.09
C LEU A 121 -0.63 7.17 14.01
N HIS A 122 -1.23 8.35 14.12
CA HIS A 122 -0.51 9.58 14.39
C HIS A 122 -0.79 10.02 15.83
N THR A 123 0.28 10.21 16.59
CA THR A 123 0.27 10.82 17.92
C THR A 123 0.92 12.20 17.86
N PRO A 124 0.50 13.15 18.72
CA PRO A 124 1.07 14.49 18.74
C PRO A 124 2.58 14.43 19.01
N GLU A 125 3.32 15.28 18.32
CA GLU A 125 4.74 15.54 18.58
C GLU A 125 4.86 16.81 19.42
N ALA A 126 5.95 16.98 20.16
CA ALA A 126 6.12 18.08 21.11
C ALA A 126 5.89 19.48 20.49
N ASP A 127 6.19 19.63 19.20
CA ASP A 127 6.13 20.89 18.46
C ASP A 127 5.00 20.93 17.41
N ALA A 128 4.06 19.97 17.45
CA ALA A 128 2.97 19.85 16.47
C ALA A 128 1.58 19.90 17.14
N PRO A 129 0.56 20.47 16.47
CA PRO A 129 -0.80 20.53 16.97
C PRO A 129 -1.41 19.13 17.14
N ASP A 130 -2.40 19.06 18.03
CA ASP A 130 -3.08 17.87 18.52
C ASP A 130 -4.01 17.21 17.47
N VAL A 131 -3.46 16.79 16.33
CA VAL A 131 -4.21 16.07 15.29
C VAL A 131 -4.00 14.57 15.45
N LEU A 132 -4.74 13.95 16.36
CA LEU A 132 -4.70 12.50 16.50
C LEU A 132 -5.58 11.82 15.45
N PHE A 133 -4.99 10.94 14.65
CA PHE A 133 -5.74 10.14 13.69
C PHE A 133 -5.25 8.71 13.62
N ALA A 134 -6.05 7.86 12.97
CA ALA A 134 -5.64 6.53 12.55
C ALA A 134 -6.13 6.23 11.14
N ILE A 135 -5.27 5.64 10.32
CA ILE A 135 -5.61 5.15 8.98
C ILE A 135 -5.58 3.62 9.06
N GLU A 136 -6.71 2.98 8.75
CA GLU A 136 -6.70 1.54 8.54
C GLU A 136 -6.01 1.26 7.22
N TRP A 137 -4.92 0.50 7.31
CA TRP A 137 -4.02 0.21 6.21
C TRP A 137 -3.92 -1.29 6.01
N GLU A 138 -3.78 -1.68 4.75
CA GLU A 138 -3.72 -3.07 4.33
C GLU A 138 -2.63 -3.20 3.28
N PHE A 139 -1.86 -4.29 3.35
CA PHE A 139 -0.91 -4.65 2.32
C PHE A 139 -1.01 -6.13 1.96
N MET A 140 -0.65 -6.42 0.72
CA MET A 140 -0.61 -7.76 0.15
C MET A 140 0.64 -7.91 -0.71
N LEU A 141 1.35 -9.02 -0.53
CA LEU A 141 2.48 -9.43 -1.34
C LEU A 141 2.02 -10.60 -2.19
N ILE A 142 1.97 -10.40 -3.50
CA ILE A 142 1.51 -11.41 -4.45
C ILE A 142 2.30 -11.29 -5.76
N ASN A 143 2.82 -12.41 -6.27
CA ASN A 143 3.55 -12.47 -7.53
C ASN A 143 4.65 -11.39 -7.68
N GLY A 144 5.37 -11.12 -6.58
CA GLY A 144 6.43 -10.12 -6.54
C GLY A 144 5.98 -8.66 -6.58
N LEU A 145 4.69 -8.39 -6.41
CA LEU A 145 4.15 -7.04 -6.19
C LEU A 145 3.83 -6.85 -4.71
N LEU A 146 4.16 -5.68 -4.19
CA LEU A 146 3.67 -5.20 -2.91
C LEU A 146 2.52 -4.22 -3.18
N MET A 147 1.30 -4.67 -2.93
CA MET A 147 0.10 -3.86 -3.05
C MET A 147 -0.28 -3.31 -1.68
N VAL A 148 -0.70 -2.05 -1.64
CA VAL A 148 -1.10 -1.33 -0.42
C VAL A 148 -2.41 -0.59 -0.65
N ARG A 149 -3.21 -0.40 0.40
CA ARG A 149 -4.39 0.47 0.34
C ARG A 149 -4.78 1.02 1.70
N CYS A 150 -5.52 2.13 1.68
CA CYS A 150 -6.12 2.75 2.85
C CYS A 150 -7.63 2.49 2.84
N LEU A 151 -8.19 1.99 3.94
CA LEU A 151 -9.60 1.57 4.01
C LEU A 151 -10.47 2.59 4.75
N ARG A 152 -10.00 3.06 5.91
CA ARG A 152 -10.77 3.93 6.81
C ARG A 152 -9.88 4.95 7.47
N LEU A 153 -10.41 6.15 7.68
CA LEU A 153 -9.79 7.19 8.48
C LEU A 153 -10.60 7.42 9.75
N LYS A 154 -9.95 7.38 10.90
CA LYS A 154 -10.54 7.65 12.21
C LYS A 154 -9.94 8.92 12.80
N ASN A 155 -10.81 9.85 13.17
CA ASN A 155 -10.42 10.98 14.01
C ASN A 155 -10.36 10.52 15.46
N ARG A 156 -9.18 10.60 16.08
CA ARG A 156 -8.96 10.23 17.48
C ARG A 156 -8.85 11.44 18.40
N GLY A 157 -8.89 12.64 17.84
CA GLY A 157 -8.83 13.89 18.59
C GLY A 157 -10.18 14.36 19.08
N THR A 158 -10.17 15.54 19.70
CA THR A 158 -11.33 16.18 20.32
C THR A 158 -11.98 17.24 19.44
N ARG A 159 -11.38 17.55 18.27
CA ARG A 159 -11.86 18.55 17.32
C ARG A 159 -12.15 17.94 15.96
N PRO A 160 -13.08 18.51 15.16
CA PRO A 160 -13.28 18.08 13.78
C PRO A 160 -11.97 18.14 12.98
N MET A 161 -11.74 17.14 12.15
CA MET A 161 -10.56 17.03 11.30
C MET A 161 -10.96 17.25 9.85
N ARG A 162 -10.51 18.36 9.26
CA ARG A 162 -10.69 18.62 7.82
C ARG A 162 -9.56 17.98 7.04
N VAL A 163 -9.92 17.23 6.00
CA VAL A 163 -8.99 16.41 5.20
C VAL A 163 -9.19 16.71 3.73
N LYS A 164 -8.06 16.95 3.05
CA LYS A 164 -7.99 17.31 1.62
C LYS A 164 -7.43 16.20 0.73
N GLY A 165 -6.78 15.20 1.32
CA GLY A 165 -6.24 14.08 0.57
C GLY A 165 -5.54 13.06 1.45
N ILE A 166 -5.38 11.86 0.92
CA ILE A 166 -4.49 10.83 1.48
C ILE A 166 -3.54 10.38 0.38
N TYR A 167 -2.26 10.48 0.69
CA TYR A 167 -1.16 10.25 -0.22
C TYR A 167 -0.54 8.88 0.08
N HIS A 168 -0.13 8.18 -0.98
CA HIS A 168 0.81 7.08 -0.96
C HIS A 168 2.18 7.65 -1.32
N TYR A 169 3.15 7.55 -0.40
CA TYR A 169 4.37 8.35 -0.45
C TYR A 169 5.63 7.46 -0.50
N PRO A 170 5.98 6.91 -1.67
CA PRO A 170 7.20 6.12 -1.89
C PRO A 170 8.42 7.03 -2.08
N LEU A 171 9.19 7.24 -1.01
CA LEU A 171 10.46 7.98 -1.06
C LEU A 171 11.59 7.02 -1.42
N SER A 172 12.42 7.37 -2.39
CA SER A 172 13.51 6.50 -2.85
C SER A 172 14.83 6.77 -2.13
N THR A 173 15.70 5.78 -2.16
CA THR A 173 17.09 5.84 -1.69
C THR A 173 17.96 4.97 -2.61
N LEU A 174 17.85 5.16 -3.92
CA LEU A 174 18.51 4.29 -4.90
C LEU A 174 20.02 4.56 -4.87
N GLY A 175 20.83 3.51 -4.97
CA GLY A 175 22.28 3.66 -4.80
C GLY A 175 22.72 3.98 -3.36
N GLY A 176 21.80 4.03 -2.40
CA GLY A 176 22.07 4.23 -0.97
C GLY A 176 21.51 5.52 -0.38
N ASP A 177 21.21 6.54 -1.20
CA ASP A 177 20.60 7.79 -0.78
C ASP A 177 19.74 8.38 -1.91
N SER A 178 19.02 9.48 -1.65
CA SER A 178 18.07 10.08 -2.61
C SER A 178 18.68 11.16 -3.51
N THR A 179 19.98 11.41 -3.42
CA THR A 179 20.63 12.60 -4.03
C THR A 179 20.55 12.56 -5.54
N ASP A 180 20.90 11.41 -6.13
CA ASP A 180 20.93 11.19 -7.59
C ASP A 180 19.60 10.67 -8.17
N ASP A 181 18.59 10.44 -7.31
CA ASP A 181 17.29 9.88 -7.70
C ASP A 181 16.42 10.92 -8.39
N GLU A 182 16.09 10.75 -9.67
CA GLU A 182 15.31 11.72 -10.46
C GLU A 182 13.91 11.20 -10.79
N PRO A 183 12.90 12.07 -10.94
CA PRO A 183 11.57 11.64 -11.33
C PRO A 183 11.59 11.12 -12.78
N GLY A 184 11.21 9.86 -12.97
CA GLY A 184 11.20 9.20 -14.27
C GLY A 184 9.96 9.55 -15.11
N GLY A 185 10.15 9.69 -16.42
CA GLY A 185 9.04 9.82 -17.38
C GLY A 185 8.29 11.15 -17.33
N VAL A 186 8.89 12.22 -16.79
CA VAL A 186 8.24 13.54 -16.68
C VAL A 186 8.23 14.28 -18.03
N PRO A 187 7.14 14.96 -18.40
CA PRO A 187 5.85 14.98 -17.70
C PRO A 187 4.92 13.84 -18.12
N ASN A 188 4.34 13.14 -17.13
CA ASN A 188 3.72 11.84 -17.32
C ASN A 188 2.18 11.91 -17.29
N TYR A 189 1.57 12.71 -18.19
CA TYR A 189 0.12 12.97 -18.17
C TYR A 189 -0.77 11.77 -18.55
N TYR A 190 -0.19 10.66 -18.99
CA TYR A 190 -0.91 9.48 -19.51
C TYR A 190 -0.74 8.23 -18.65
N LEU A 191 0.11 8.28 -17.63
CA LEU A 191 0.39 7.17 -16.74
C LEU A 191 -0.17 7.50 -15.36
N GLY A 192 -1.04 6.61 -14.84
CA GLY A 192 -1.60 6.76 -13.50
C GLY A 192 -0.59 6.57 -12.36
N GLY A 193 0.70 6.40 -12.65
CA GLY A 193 1.74 6.09 -11.65
C GLY A 193 3.02 6.91 -11.85
N GLY A 194 3.82 7.00 -10.79
CA GLY A 194 5.04 7.79 -10.72
C GLY A 194 6.22 6.97 -10.23
N VAL A 195 7.43 7.37 -10.62
CA VAL A 195 8.65 6.62 -10.33
C VAL A 195 9.84 7.55 -10.14
N TRP A 196 10.75 7.16 -9.26
CA TRP A 196 12.12 7.65 -9.13
C TRP A 196 13.06 6.71 -9.87
N GLU A 197 14.08 7.24 -10.52
CA GLU A 197 15.14 6.46 -11.16
C GLU A 197 16.51 7.04 -10.84
N ASP A 198 17.48 6.16 -10.62
CA ASP A 198 18.90 6.51 -10.56
C ASP A 198 19.60 5.86 -11.77
N PRO A 199 20.02 6.65 -12.77
CA PRO A 199 20.74 6.15 -13.92
C PRO A 199 22.07 5.46 -13.59
N LYS A 200 22.76 5.89 -12.52
CA LYS A 200 24.05 5.32 -12.09
C LYS A 200 23.85 3.99 -11.39
N ALA A 201 22.91 3.91 -10.44
CA ALA A 201 22.57 2.64 -9.81
C ALA A 201 21.82 1.69 -10.75
N ASN A 202 21.27 2.20 -11.86
CA ASN A 202 20.45 1.49 -12.84
C ASN A 202 19.25 0.81 -12.16
N ARG A 203 18.49 1.61 -11.40
CA ARG A 203 17.35 1.18 -10.59
C ARG A 203 16.21 2.18 -10.67
N PHE A 204 15.00 1.69 -10.35
CA PHE A 204 13.83 2.54 -10.17
C PHE A 204 13.00 2.11 -8.95
N TYR A 205 12.27 3.06 -8.36
CA TYR A 205 11.30 2.82 -7.29
C TYR A 205 10.11 3.78 -7.39
N GLY A 206 8.88 3.31 -7.23
CA GLY A 206 7.70 4.14 -7.40
C GLY A 206 6.41 3.45 -7.02
N ALA A 207 5.29 4.00 -7.50
CA ALA A 207 3.97 3.47 -7.24
C ALA A 207 3.02 3.66 -8.42
N MET A 208 2.07 2.74 -8.55
CA MET A 208 1.01 2.79 -9.57
C MET A 208 -0.30 2.25 -8.99
N PRO A 209 -1.40 3.02 -9.02
CA PRO A 209 -2.73 2.52 -8.68
C PRO A 209 -3.22 1.48 -9.69
N LEU A 210 -3.97 0.51 -9.20
CA LEU A 210 -4.64 -0.51 -10.01
C LEU A 210 -5.96 0.00 -10.59
N ASP A 211 -6.67 0.83 -9.83
CA ASP A 211 -8.07 1.18 -10.09
C ASP A 211 -8.23 2.52 -10.83
N PRO A 212 -9.32 2.71 -11.61
CA PRO A 212 -9.65 3.94 -12.31
C PRO A 212 -10.24 5.03 -11.40
N HIS A 213 -9.74 5.16 -10.17
CA HIS A 213 -10.08 6.31 -9.32
C HIS A 213 -9.41 7.58 -9.87
N PRO A 214 -9.90 8.78 -9.53
CA PRO A 214 -9.30 10.06 -9.95
C PRO A 214 -8.00 10.36 -9.18
N TRP A 215 -7.07 9.39 -9.19
CA TRP A 215 -5.74 9.54 -8.65
C TRP A 215 -5.05 10.74 -9.30
N GLN A 216 -4.40 11.53 -8.47
CA GLN A 216 -3.43 12.52 -8.87
C GLN A 216 -2.04 11.95 -8.64
N CYS A 217 -1.12 12.17 -9.58
CA CYS A 217 0.22 11.63 -9.51
C CYS A 217 1.24 12.65 -10.03
N TYR A 218 2.07 13.19 -9.14
CA TYR A 218 3.16 14.10 -9.48
C TYR A 218 4.39 13.72 -8.66
N PHE A 219 5.46 13.27 -9.34
CA PHE A 219 6.75 13.02 -8.71
C PHE A 219 7.69 14.14 -9.11
N PHE A 220 8.21 14.88 -8.14
CA PHE A 220 9.11 16.01 -8.40
C PHE A 220 10.04 16.26 -7.21
N LYS A 221 11.18 16.91 -7.48
CA LYS A 221 12.01 17.51 -6.43
C LYS A 221 11.65 18.98 -6.27
N ASP A 222 11.59 19.46 -5.03
CA ASP A 222 11.49 20.90 -4.79
C ASP A 222 12.86 21.59 -4.97
N GLU A 223 12.90 22.92 -4.76
CA GLU A 223 14.12 23.72 -4.91
C GLU A 223 15.25 23.31 -3.95
N SER A 224 14.92 22.61 -2.86
CA SER A 224 15.91 22.07 -1.91
C SER A 224 16.43 20.68 -2.32
N GLY A 225 15.90 20.11 -3.41
CA GLY A 225 16.19 18.75 -3.84
C GLY A 225 15.39 17.68 -3.11
N SER A 226 14.43 18.06 -2.25
CA SER A 226 13.61 17.11 -1.49
C SER A 226 12.58 16.45 -2.39
N GLN A 227 12.38 15.15 -2.21
CA GLN A 227 11.45 14.36 -3.01
C GLN A 227 9.99 14.54 -2.59
N HIS A 228 9.13 14.74 -3.58
CA HIS A 228 7.67 14.79 -3.44
C HIS A 228 7.02 13.74 -4.36
N PRO A 229 6.88 12.48 -3.90
CA PRO A 229 6.16 11.43 -4.61
C PRO A 229 4.65 11.52 -4.37
N ASP A 230 4.04 12.58 -4.89
CA ASP A 230 2.64 12.87 -4.63
C ASP A 230 1.72 11.96 -5.46
N LEU A 231 1.34 10.80 -4.91
CA LEU A 231 0.27 9.94 -5.43
C LEU A 231 -0.92 9.94 -4.46
N TRP A 232 -2.03 10.58 -4.79
CA TRP A 232 -3.15 10.73 -3.85
C TRP A 232 -4.51 10.74 -4.52
N ILE A 233 -5.54 10.57 -3.68
CA ILE A 233 -6.93 10.87 -4.05
C ILE A 233 -7.31 12.19 -3.38
N PRO A 234 -7.78 13.20 -4.15
CA PRO A 234 -8.36 14.41 -3.59
C PRO A 234 -9.58 14.04 -2.72
N LEU A 235 -9.57 14.53 -1.50
CA LEU A 235 -10.67 14.40 -0.55
C LEU A 235 -11.19 15.80 -0.21
N GLU A 236 -12.45 15.87 0.19
CA GLU A 236 -13.05 17.10 0.74
C GLU A 236 -14.02 16.70 1.83
N LEU A 237 -13.48 16.34 3.00
CA LEU A 237 -14.28 15.79 4.08
C LEU A 237 -13.91 16.34 5.46
N SER A 238 -14.89 16.27 6.37
CA SER A 238 -14.70 16.58 7.78
C SER A 238 -15.08 15.37 8.63
N VAL A 239 -14.09 14.81 9.33
CA VAL A 239 -14.32 13.70 10.27
C VAL A 239 -14.53 14.28 11.67
N GLN A 240 -15.71 14.06 12.23
CA GLN A 240 -16.05 14.51 13.60
C GLN A 240 -15.18 13.79 14.64
N PRO A 241 -14.98 14.37 15.85
CA PRO A 241 -14.28 13.70 16.96
C PRO A 241 -14.79 12.28 17.20
N GLY A 242 -13.89 11.30 17.28
CA GLY A 242 -14.22 9.88 17.43
C GLY A 242 -14.83 9.21 16.19
N GLY A 243 -15.16 9.99 15.15
CA GLY A 243 -15.76 9.52 13.92
C GLY A 243 -14.80 8.68 13.07
N THR A 244 -15.37 7.80 12.27
CA THR A 244 -14.65 6.99 11.27
C THR A 244 -15.30 7.19 9.91
N HIS A 245 -14.49 7.36 8.87
CA HIS A 245 -14.92 7.55 7.50
C HIS A 245 -14.27 6.49 6.61
N ALA A 246 -15.04 5.89 5.69
CA ALA A 246 -14.50 5.01 4.67
C ALA A 246 -13.72 5.84 3.65
N LEU A 247 -12.53 5.39 3.29
CA LEU A 247 -11.71 6.10 2.31
C LEU A 247 -12.01 5.58 0.91
N PRO A 248 -12.13 6.47 -0.08
CA PRO A 248 -12.15 6.06 -1.47
C PRO A 248 -10.76 5.56 -1.88
N GLY A 249 -10.70 4.92 -3.03
CA GLY A 249 -9.47 4.36 -3.57
C GLY A 249 -9.44 2.85 -3.48
N GLY A 250 -8.31 2.32 -3.90
CA GLY A 250 -8.11 0.89 -3.98
C GLY A 250 -6.66 0.56 -3.86
N TRP A 251 -6.27 -0.53 -4.51
CA TRP A 251 -4.91 -1.01 -4.44
C TRP A 251 -3.96 -0.08 -5.20
N VAL A 252 -2.83 0.21 -4.56
CA VAL A 252 -1.66 0.84 -5.16
C VAL A 252 -0.53 -0.18 -5.11
N ALA A 253 0.05 -0.50 -6.26
CA ALA A 253 1.26 -1.30 -6.33
C ALA A 253 2.48 -0.43 -6.10
N LEU A 254 3.33 -0.82 -5.16
CA LEU A 254 4.71 -0.34 -5.10
C LEU A 254 5.54 -1.08 -6.14
N LEU A 255 6.34 -0.34 -6.89
CA LEU A 255 7.11 -0.83 -8.03
C LEU A 255 8.58 -0.60 -7.77
N TRP A 256 9.40 -1.62 -7.95
CA TRP A 256 10.86 -1.53 -7.86
C TRP A 256 11.49 -2.49 -8.86
N GLY A 257 12.68 -2.16 -9.35
CA GLY A 257 13.41 -3.03 -10.27
C GLY A 257 14.66 -2.38 -10.85
N LYS A 258 15.32 -3.10 -11.77
CA LYS A 258 16.51 -2.58 -12.48
C LYS A 258 16.11 -1.82 -13.73
N GLY A 259 16.99 -0.92 -14.15
CA GLY A 259 16.79 -0.08 -15.31
C GLY A 259 16.17 1.26 -14.96
N ARG A 260 15.39 1.76 -15.90
CA ARG A 260 14.81 3.10 -15.88
C ARG A 260 13.34 3.05 -16.30
N PHE A 261 12.65 4.15 -16.13
CA PHE A 261 11.31 4.35 -16.66
C PHE A 261 11.24 3.97 -18.15
N GLY A 262 10.18 3.24 -18.52
CA GLY A 262 9.97 2.76 -19.87
C GLY A 262 10.90 1.62 -20.32
N GLY A 263 11.82 1.15 -19.46
CA GLY A 263 12.64 -0.04 -19.68
C GLY A 263 11.85 -1.35 -19.64
N SER A 264 12.49 -2.47 -19.95
CA SER A 264 11.84 -3.80 -20.03
C SER A 264 11.19 -4.23 -18.71
N GLU A 265 11.90 -4.08 -17.59
CA GLU A 265 11.41 -4.47 -16.26
C GLU A 265 10.26 -3.56 -15.80
N TRP A 266 10.39 -2.24 -15.99
CA TRP A 266 9.29 -1.29 -15.77
C TRP A 266 8.03 -1.65 -16.57
N ARG A 267 8.18 -1.95 -17.87
CA ARG A 267 7.05 -2.35 -18.73
C ARG A 267 6.42 -3.65 -18.25
N ALA A 268 7.22 -4.64 -17.88
CA ALA A 268 6.71 -5.92 -17.40
C ALA A 268 5.94 -5.76 -16.07
N LEU A 269 6.45 -4.96 -15.13
CA LEU A 269 5.77 -4.69 -13.86
C LEU A 269 4.48 -3.90 -14.06
N THR A 270 4.51 -2.81 -14.84
CA THR A 270 3.31 -2.01 -15.10
C THR A 270 2.24 -2.78 -15.88
N GLN A 271 2.63 -3.67 -16.80
CA GLN A 271 1.70 -4.61 -17.44
C GLN A 271 1.08 -5.57 -16.43
N ARG A 272 1.89 -6.10 -15.49
CA ARG A 272 1.39 -6.96 -14.41
C ARG A 272 0.38 -6.22 -13.52
N VAL A 273 0.66 -4.98 -13.14
CA VAL A 273 -0.27 -4.13 -12.37
C VAL A 273 -1.58 -3.94 -13.12
N LYS A 274 -1.53 -3.61 -14.41
CA LYS A 274 -2.73 -3.44 -15.23
C LYS A 274 -3.57 -4.72 -15.29
N ALA A 275 -2.92 -5.88 -15.44
CA ALA A 275 -3.61 -7.18 -15.42
C ALA A 275 -4.33 -7.45 -14.08
N TYR A 276 -3.87 -6.87 -12.97
CA TYR A 276 -4.59 -6.92 -11.69
C TYR A 276 -5.75 -5.91 -11.60
N GLY A 277 -5.61 -4.73 -12.21
CA GLY A 277 -6.67 -3.72 -12.26
C GLY A 277 -7.88 -4.15 -13.09
N ASP A 278 -7.67 -5.00 -14.09
CA ASP A 278 -8.74 -5.56 -14.93
C ASP A 278 -9.55 -6.68 -14.22
N LEU A 279 -9.13 -7.13 -13.03
CA LEU A 279 -9.84 -8.13 -12.22
C LEU A 279 -10.94 -7.45 -11.38
N ILE A 280 -12.16 -7.37 -11.91
CA ILE A 280 -13.34 -7.00 -11.13
C ILE A 280 -13.72 -8.16 -10.20
N ILE A 281 -13.33 -8.09 -8.93
CA ILE A 281 -13.90 -8.95 -7.88
C ILE A 281 -15.17 -8.28 -7.38
N SER A 282 -16.28 -8.47 -8.07
CA SER A 282 -17.59 -8.03 -7.59
C SER A 282 -18.11 -9.03 -6.54
N GLY A 283 -18.11 -8.63 -5.28
CA GLY A 283 -18.91 -9.30 -4.25
C GLY A 283 -20.35 -8.83 -4.38
N ALA A 284 -21.27 -9.72 -4.77
CA ALA A 284 -22.69 -9.45 -4.64
C ALA A 284 -23.07 -9.48 -3.15
N THR A 285 -23.54 -8.34 -2.64
CA THR A 285 -24.17 -8.24 -1.33
C THR A 285 -25.55 -8.88 -1.40
N LEU A 286 -25.83 -9.83 -0.51
CA LEU A 286 -27.18 -10.21 -0.11
C LEU A 286 -27.39 -9.77 1.33
#